data_AF-A0A8I5KTD0-F1
#
_entry.id   AF-A0A8I5KTD0-F1
#
_cell.length_a   1.000
_cell.length_b   1.000
_cell.length_c   1.000
_cell.angle_alpha   90.00
_cell.angle_beta   90.00
_cell.angle_gamma   90.00
#
_symmetry.space_group_name_H-M   'P 1'
#
loop_
_entity.id
_entity.type
_entity.pdbx_description
1 polymer ?
#
loop_
_entity_poly.entity_id
_entity_poly.type
_entity_poly.pdbx_seq_one_letter_code
_entity_poly.pdbx_strand_id
1 'polypeptide(L)'
;DALAPGPFASFPNGWTGKQKSPDGVHRVRVDFKEDCDLENVWLMGGLSVLTSVPGGPPMVCLLCASKGLHELVFCQVCCDPFHPFCLEEAERPLPQHHDTWCCRRCKFCHVCGRKGRGSKHLLECERCRHAYHPACLGPSYPTRATRKRRHWVRDEICSACVRCKSCGATPGKNWDVEWSGDYSLCP
;
A
#
# COMPACT_ATOMS: atom_id res chain seq x y z
N ASP A 1 -1.18 39.76 -6.52
CA ASP A 1 -0.28 39.36 -7.61
C ASP A 1 0.17 37.92 -7.47
N ALA A 2 -0.18 37.10 -8.47
CA ALA A 2 0.18 35.69 -8.55
C ALA A 2 1.62 35.55 -9.05
N LEU A 3 2.52 34.98 -8.25
CA LEU A 3 3.86 34.62 -8.66
C LEU A 3 3.80 33.36 -9.53
N ALA A 4 4.03 33.52 -10.83
CA ALA A 4 4.12 32.43 -11.79
C ALA A 4 5.32 31.50 -11.48
N PRO A 5 5.19 30.17 -11.63
CA PRO A 5 6.33 29.28 -11.52
C PRO A 5 7.22 29.43 -12.75
N GLY A 6 8.48 29.84 -12.54
CA GLY A 6 9.49 29.91 -13.60
C GLY A 6 9.86 28.53 -14.14
N PRO A 7 10.46 28.46 -15.36
CA PRO A 7 10.78 27.19 -16.00
C PRO A 7 11.86 26.44 -15.22
N PHE A 8 11.60 25.17 -14.89
CA PHE A 8 12.61 24.26 -14.35
C PHE A 8 13.70 24.05 -15.41
N ALA A 9 14.92 24.52 -15.13
CA ALA A 9 16.06 24.30 -16.00
C ALA A 9 16.45 22.81 -16.00
N SER A 10 16.52 22.22 -17.19
CA SER A 10 17.04 20.85 -17.38
C SER A 10 18.55 20.84 -17.11
N PHE A 11 18.98 20.05 -16.12
CA PHE A 11 20.41 19.87 -15.83
C PHE A 11 21.00 18.76 -16.71
N PRO A 12 22.17 18.98 -17.35
CA PRO A 12 22.88 17.92 -18.06
C PRO A 12 23.50 16.93 -17.05
N ASN A 13 23.29 15.64 -17.28
CA ASN A 13 23.93 14.58 -16.51
C ASN A 13 25.43 14.51 -16.79
N GLY A 14 26.24 14.39 -15.73
CA GLY A 14 27.67 14.07 -15.83
C GLY A 14 28.61 15.24 -15.52
N TRP A 15 28.72 15.61 -14.24
CA TRP A 15 29.82 16.46 -13.77
C TRP A 15 30.65 15.66 -12.75
N THR A 16 31.88 15.31 -13.11
CA THR A 16 32.85 14.63 -12.23
C THR A 16 33.65 15.69 -11.48
N GLY A 17 33.14 16.17 -10.34
CA GLY A 17 33.84 17.19 -9.58
C GLY A 17 33.32 17.34 -8.16
N LYS A 18 34.19 17.12 -7.17
CA LYS A 18 33.98 17.50 -5.77
C LYS A 18 33.86 19.03 -5.69
N GLN A 19 32.66 19.57 -5.82
CA GLN A 19 32.40 20.97 -5.49
C GLN A 19 31.97 21.06 -4.03
N LYS A 20 32.83 21.64 -3.20
CA LYS A 20 32.43 22.19 -1.90
C LYS A 20 31.70 23.50 -2.21
N SER A 21 30.40 23.56 -1.94
CA SER A 21 29.60 24.79 -2.14
C SER A 21 30.20 25.91 -1.28
N PRO A 22 30.67 27.03 -1.88
CA PRO A 22 31.29 28.13 -1.13
C PRO A 22 30.30 28.86 -0.22
N ASP A 23 29.01 28.75 -0.51
CA ASP A 23 27.97 29.64 0.02
C ASP A 23 27.28 29.08 1.27
N GLY A 24 27.76 27.95 1.82
CA GLY A 24 27.06 27.23 2.90
C GLY A 24 25.73 26.59 2.47
N VAL A 25 25.34 26.74 1.21
CA VAL A 25 24.11 26.18 0.65
C VAL A 25 24.31 24.68 0.38
N HIS A 26 23.57 23.85 1.12
CA HIS A 26 23.49 22.41 0.90
C HIS A 26 22.78 22.14 -0.43
N ARG A 27 23.54 21.77 -1.46
CA ARG A 27 23.01 21.39 -2.76
C ARG A 27 22.77 19.89 -2.80
N VAL A 28 21.53 19.49 -3.10
CA VAL A 28 21.19 18.09 -3.37
C VAL A 28 21.73 17.75 -4.76
N ARG A 29 22.67 16.82 -4.81
CA ARG A 29 23.18 16.26 -6.07
C ARG A 29 22.52 14.92 -6.29
N VAL A 30 21.79 14.78 -7.39
CA VAL A 30 21.15 13.52 -7.78
C VAL A 30 22.13 12.80 -8.70
N ASP A 31 23.06 12.05 -8.11
CA ASP A 31 24.07 11.30 -8.88
C ASP A 31 23.52 9.95 -9.38
N PHE A 32 22.32 9.56 -8.95
CA PHE A 32 21.68 8.30 -9.30
C PHE A 32 20.18 8.49 -9.51
N LYS A 33 19.68 8.05 -10.67
CA LYS A 33 18.25 8.02 -10.99
C LYS A 33 17.87 6.54 -11.11
N GLU A 34 17.42 5.95 -10.02
CA GLU A 34 16.76 4.64 -10.08
C GLU A 34 15.39 4.79 -10.72
N ASP A 35 14.96 3.74 -11.43
CA ASP A 35 13.56 3.62 -11.83
C ASP A 35 12.71 3.54 -10.56
N CYS A 36 11.98 4.62 -10.28
CA CYS A 36 11.10 4.77 -9.11
C CYS A 36 9.78 4.00 -9.30
N ASP A 37 9.88 2.76 -9.74
CA ASP A 37 8.74 1.85 -9.76
C ASP A 37 8.39 1.45 -8.31
N LEU A 38 7.16 1.70 -7.89
CA LEU A 38 6.74 1.49 -6.51
C LEU A 38 6.87 0.03 -6.07
N GLU A 39 6.63 -0.95 -6.95
CA GLU A 39 6.80 -2.36 -6.61
C GLU A 39 8.28 -2.68 -6.35
N ASN A 40 9.20 -2.10 -7.12
CA ASN A 40 10.63 -2.24 -6.86
C ASN A 40 11.02 -1.59 -5.53
N VAL A 41 10.52 -0.39 -5.22
CA VAL A 41 10.78 0.27 -3.94
C VAL A 41 10.29 -0.58 -2.77
N TRP A 42 9.09 -1.16 -2.87
CA TRP A 42 8.58 -2.10 -1.88
C TRP A 42 9.45 -3.36 -1.73
N LEU A 43 9.94 -3.91 -2.85
CA LEU A 43 10.79 -5.10 -2.86
C LEU A 43 12.14 -4.83 -2.20
N MET A 44 12.76 -3.70 -2.50
CA MET A 44 14.07 -3.29 -1.96
C MET A 44 13.99 -2.77 -0.52
N GLY A 45 12.77 -2.51 -0.03
CA GLY A 45 12.56 -2.04 1.34
C GLY A 45 12.77 -0.54 1.51
N GLY A 46 12.45 0.24 0.48
CA GLY A 46 12.52 1.70 0.48
C GLY A 46 13.65 2.27 -0.36
N LEU A 47 13.64 3.59 -0.49
CA LEU A 47 14.70 4.36 -1.14
C LEU A 47 15.78 4.73 -0.11
N SER A 48 17.05 4.66 -0.52
CA SER A 48 18.18 4.97 0.37
C SER A 48 18.39 6.48 0.51
N VAL A 49 18.57 6.97 1.75
CA VAL A 49 18.90 8.37 2.03
C VAL A 49 20.29 8.46 2.65
N LEU A 50 21.17 9.21 1.99
CA LEU A 50 22.50 9.53 2.48
C LEU A 50 22.58 11.01 2.84
N THR A 51 23.09 11.32 4.03
CA THR A 51 23.26 12.70 4.49
C THR A 51 24.62 12.91 5.12
N SER A 52 25.18 14.10 4.91
CA SER A 52 26.44 14.54 5.50
C SER A 52 26.25 15.43 6.73
N VAL A 53 24.99 15.74 7.10
CA VAL A 53 24.70 16.58 8.28
C VAL A 53 24.62 15.75 9.57
N PRO A 54 25.09 16.29 10.72
CA PRO A 54 24.91 15.67 12.03
C PRO A 54 23.41 15.54 12.39
N GLY A 55 23.03 14.47 13.10
CA GLY A 55 21.65 14.23 13.55
C GLY A 55 20.89 13.12 12.81
N GLY A 56 21.52 12.47 11.82
CA GLY A 56 20.93 11.36 11.07
C GLY A 56 19.89 11.81 10.03
N PRO A 57 19.46 10.91 9.13
CA PRO A 57 18.40 11.23 8.19
C PRO A 57 17.08 11.48 8.96
N PRO A 58 16.29 12.51 8.59
CA PRO A 58 14.98 12.71 9.18
C PRO A 58 14.07 11.51 8.90
N MET A 59 13.03 11.31 9.71
CA MET A 59 11.97 10.36 9.34
C MET A 59 11.31 10.82 8.05
N VAL A 60 11.45 10.00 7.01
CA VAL A 60 10.97 10.25 5.66
C VAL A 60 10.17 9.07 5.16
N CYS A 61 9.15 9.34 4.34
CA CYS A 61 8.30 8.29 3.75
C CYS A 61 9.15 7.24 3.01
N LEU A 62 8.89 5.96 3.30
CA LEU A 62 9.62 4.83 2.73
C LEU A 62 9.57 4.81 1.19
N LEU A 63 8.45 5.26 0.61
CA LEU A 63 8.18 5.14 -0.83
C LEU A 63 8.78 6.27 -1.66
N CYS A 64 8.91 7.47 -1.10
CA CYS A 64 9.36 8.65 -1.85
C CYS A 64 10.60 9.32 -1.25
N ALA A 65 11.15 8.79 -0.15
CA ALA A 65 12.30 9.34 0.58
C ALA A 65 12.16 10.83 0.95
N SER A 66 10.92 11.32 1.12
CA SER A 66 10.66 12.71 1.49
C SER A 66 9.96 12.80 2.84
N LYS A 67 10.32 13.81 3.63
CA LYS A 67 9.54 14.21 4.82
C LYS A 67 8.21 14.83 4.39
N GLY A 68 8.24 15.64 3.33
CA GLY A 68 7.10 16.42 2.86
C GLY A 68 6.55 17.39 3.91
N LEU A 69 5.34 17.89 3.65
CA LEU A 69 4.55 18.68 4.61
C LEU A 69 3.33 17.92 5.15
N HIS A 70 2.97 16.80 4.51
CA HIS A 70 1.87 15.96 4.92
C HIS A 70 2.29 15.06 6.07
N GLU A 71 1.37 14.83 7.01
CA GLU A 71 1.58 13.88 8.09
C GLU A 71 1.84 12.47 7.57
N LEU A 72 2.72 11.76 8.28
CA LEU A 72 3.11 10.39 7.98
C LEU A 72 2.28 9.43 8.82
N VAL A 73 1.89 8.32 8.20
CA VAL A 73 1.27 7.17 8.87
C VAL A 73 2.35 6.13 9.11
N PHE A 74 2.33 5.48 10.27
CA PHE A 74 3.34 4.53 10.67
C PHE A 74 2.78 3.11 10.70
N CYS A 75 3.52 2.17 10.12
CA CYS A 75 3.18 0.76 10.24
C CYS A 75 3.43 0.27 11.67
N GLN A 76 2.45 -0.33 12.33
CA GLN A 76 2.60 -0.85 13.69
C GLN A 76 3.59 -2.00 13.84
N VAL A 77 3.98 -2.65 12.74
CA VAL A 77 4.86 -3.83 12.76
C VAL A 77 6.30 -3.49 12.40
N CYS A 78 6.54 -2.73 11.33
CA CYS A 78 7.89 -2.35 10.92
C CYS A 78 8.30 -0.93 11.32
N CYS A 79 7.36 -0.14 11.84
CA CYS A 79 7.55 1.27 12.21
C CYS A 79 7.95 2.20 11.05
N ASP A 80 7.93 1.71 9.80
CA ASP A 80 8.22 2.55 8.64
C ASP A 80 7.12 3.61 8.44
N PRO A 81 7.48 4.85 8.08
CA PRO A 81 6.54 5.92 7.78
C PRO A 81 6.12 5.96 6.31
N PHE A 82 4.89 6.39 6.06
CA PHE A 82 4.29 6.50 4.72
C PHE A 82 3.45 7.75 4.59
N HIS A 83 3.51 8.42 3.45
CA HIS A 83 2.48 9.39 3.10
C HIS A 83 1.20 8.67 2.66
N PRO A 84 0.01 9.07 3.13
CA PRO A 84 -1.24 8.49 2.67
C PRO A 84 -1.41 8.51 1.14
N PHE A 85 -0.96 9.57 0.48
CA PHE A 85 -1.05 9.69 -0.98
C PHE A 85 -0.04 8.82 -1.75
N CYS A 86 1.06 8.41 -1.12
CA CYS A 86 2.02 7.47 -1.72
C CYS A 86 1.50 6.02 -1.69
N LEU A 87 0.49 5.73 -0.87
CA LEU A 87 -0.16 4.42 -0.78
C LEU A 87 -1.27 4.31 -1.82
N GLU A 88 -1.49 3.07 -2.30
CA GLU A 88 -2.69 2.73 -3.07
C GLU A 88 -3.96 2.97 -2.25
N GLU A 89 -5.07 3.28 -2.92
CA GLU A 89 -6.33 3.63 -2.25
C GLU A 89 -6.82 2.54 -1.28
N ALA A 90 -6.67 1.27 -1.65
CA ALA A 90 -7.03 0.12 -0.81
C ALA A 90 -6.08 -0.08 0.40
N GLU A 91 -4.89 0.51 0.38
CA GLU A 91 -3.89 0.39 1.44
C GLU A 91 -3.93 1.56 2.43
N ARG A 92 -4.65 2.64 2.10
CA ARG A 92 -4.72 3.83 2.95
C ARG A 92 -5.45 3.51 4.26
N PRO A 93 -4.92 3.98 5.39
CA PRO A 93 -5.65 3.87 6.65
C PRO A 93 -6.96 4.67 6.56
N LEU A 94 -8.02 4.12 7.15
CA LEU A 94 -9.22 4.89 7.44
C LEU A 94 -8.93 5.82 8.61
N PRO A 95 -9.51 7.03 8.67
CA PRO A 95 -9.25 8.01 9.73
C PRO A 95 -9.35 7.47 11.16
N GLN A 96 -10.25 6.51 11.40
CA GLN A 96 -10.45 5.88 12.72
C GLN A 96 -9.42 4.81 13.10
N HIS A 97 -8.55 4.42 12.17
CA HIS A 97 -7.64 3.27 12.31
C HIS A 97 -6.18 3.61 12.02
N HIS A 98 -5.80 4.89 12.08
CA HIS A 98 -4.41 5.33 11.88
C HIS A 98 -3.46 4.61 12.85
N ASP A 99 -3.86 4.44 14.11
CA ASP A 99 -3.02 3.85 15.16
C ASP A 99 -2.90 2.32 15.06
N THR A 100 -3.74 1.66 14.27
CA THR A 100 -3.73 0.20 14.09
C THR A 100 -3.28 -0.22 12.70
N TRP A 101 -2.82 0.73 11.88
CA TRP A 101 -2.50 0.48 10.49
C TRP A 101 -1.24 -0.38 10.31
N CYS A 102 -1.26 -1.24 9.30
CA CYS A 102 -0.18 -2.15 8.97
C CYS A 102 0.10 -2.09 7.46
N CYS A 103 1.36 -1.91 7.08
CA CYS A 103 1.74 -1.80 5.67
C CYS A 103 1.63 -3.16 4.95
N ARG A 104 1.57 -3.12 3.61
CA ARG A 104 1.43 -4.33 2.78
C ARG A 104 2.54 -5.37 2.99
N ARG A 105 3.75 -4.96 3.38
CA ARG A 105 4.89 -5.84 3.67
C ARG A 105 4.78 -6.57 5.01
N CYS A 106 3.99 -6.04 5.92
CA CYS A 106 3.80 -6.62 7.24
C CYS A 106 2.49 -7.40 7.37
N LYS A 107 1.50 -7.11 6.51
CA LYS A 107 0.30 -7.94 6.37
C LYS A 107 0.67 -9.36 5.92
N PHE A 108 -0.03 -10.34 6.50
CA PHE A 108 0.11 -11.76 6.17
C PHE A 108 -1.27 -12.40 6.01
N CYS A 109 -1.33 -13.43 5.18
CA CYS A 109 -2.55 -14.21 5.01
C CYS A 109 -2.87 -14.95 6.31
N HIS A 110 -4.05 -14.72 6.87
CA HIS A 110 -4.52 -15.38 8.09
C HIS A 110 -4.64 -16.91 7.94
N VAL A 111 -4.82 -17.42 6.72
CA VAL A 111 -4.97 -18.86 6.45
C VAL A 111 -3.62 -19.57 6.31
N CYS A 112 -2.68 -19.00 5.53
CA CYS A 112 -1.42 -19.68 5.22
C CYS A 112 -0.18 -19.07 5.90
N GLY A 113 -0.33 -17.97 6.65
CA GLY A 113 0.75 -17.25 7.32
C GLY A 113 1.74 -16.52 6.41
N ARG A 114 1.56 -16.61 5.08
CA ARG A 114 2.49 -16.00 4.11
C ARG A 114 2.09 -14.57 3.77
N LYS A 115 3.09 -13.71 3.58
CA LYS A 115 2.94 -12.31 3.13
C LYS A 115 2.49 -12.25 1.67
N GLY A 116 1.80 -11.18 1.29
CA GLY A 116 1.54 -10.86 -0.11
C GLY A 116 2.84 -10.57 -0.86
N ARG A 117 2.94 -11.02 -2.11
CA ARG A 117 4.13 -10.86 -2.97
C ARG A 117 3.67 -10.61 -4.41
N GLY A 118 4.12 -9.51 -5.02
CA GLY A 118 3.83 -9.18 -6.42
C GLY A 118 2.34 -9.27 -6.76
N SER A 119 1.99 -10.09 -7.75
CA SER A 119 0.62 -10.28 -8.25
C SER A 119 -0.38 -10.92 -7.26
N LYS A 120 0.10 -11.49 -6.14
CA LYS A 120 -0.74 -12.10 -5.10
C LYS A 120 -0.93 -11.12 -3.94
N HIS A 121 -1.68 -10.05 -4.19
CA HIS A 121 -2.10 -9.11 -3.15
C HIS A 121 -3.00 -9.81 -2.13
N LEU A 122 -2.99 -9.29 -0.90
CA LEU A 122 -3.88 -9.73 0.16
C LEU A 122 -5.13 -8.85 0.13
N LEU A 123 -6.31 -9.47 0.24
CA LEU A 123 -7.58 -8.80 0.48
C LEU A 123 -7.76 -8.63 1.99
N GLU A 124 -8.12 -7.44 2.45
CA GLU A 124 -8.48 -7.20 3.85
C GLU A 124 -9.99 -7.38 4.04
N CYS A 125 -10.38 -8.07 5.11
CA CYS A 125 -11.79 -8.18 5.45
C CYS A 125 -12.28 -6.94 6.21
N GLU A 126 -13.34 -6.26 5.76
CA GLU A 126 -13.99 -5.15 6.45
C GLU A 126 -14.52 -5.52 7.85
N ARG A 127 -14.91 -6.78 8.05
CA ARG A 127 -15.51 -7.25 9.31
C ARG A 127 -14.48 -7.64 10.35
N CYS A 128 -13.53 -8.53 10.00
CA CYS A 128 -12.53 -9.02 10.95
C CYS A 128 -11.14 -8.37 10.80
N ARG A 129 -10.95 -7.52 9.79
CA ARG A 129 -9.67 -6.84 9.47
C ARG A 129 -8.48 -7.76 9.19
N HIS A 130 -8.71 -9.07 9.11
CA HIS A 130 -7.70 -10.02 8.69
C HIS A 130 -7.48 -9.95 7.18
N ALA A 131 -6.24 -10.22 6.79
CA ALA A 131 -5.82 -10.23 5.40
C ALA A 131 -5.79 -11.67 4.86
N TYR A 132 -6.19 -11.87 3.61
CA TYR A 132 -6.32 -13.20 2.99
C TYR A 132 -5.83 -13.17 1.53
N HIS A 133 -5.17 -14.22 1.08
CA HIS A 133 -5.02 -14.42 -0.36
C HIS A 133 -6.38 -14.82 -0.96
N PRO A 134 -6.76 -14.32 -2.15
CA PRO A 134 -7.98 -14.76 -2.83
C PRO A 134 -8.06 -16.29 -2.96
N ALA A 135 -6.94 -16.94 -3.32
CA ALA A 135 -6.86 -18.40 -3.42
C ALA A 135 -6.99 -19.14 -2.06
N CYS A 136 -6.73 -18.47 -0.94
CA CYS A 136 -6.91 -19.03 0.40
C CYS A 136 -8.35 -18.92 0.91
N LEU A 137 -9.22 -18.14 0.23
CA LEU A 137 -10.63 -18.01 0.59
C LEU A 137 -11.50 -19.14 0.00
N GLY A 138 -11.01 -19.83 -1.03
CA GLY A 138 -11.66 -20.99 -1.66
C GLY A 138 -11.92 -20.78 -3.15
N PRO A 139 -12.08 -21.87 -3.94
CA PRO A 139 -12.26 -21.83 -5.40
C PRO A 139 -13.57 -21.15 -5.83
N SER A 140 -14.53 -21.08 -4.93
CA SER A 140 -15.86 -20.51 -5.07
C SER A 140 -15.97 -19.06 -4.56
N TYR A 141 -14.88 -18.52 -4.00
CA TYR A 141 -14.86 -17.12 -3.60
C TYR A 141 -14.97 -16.23 -4.86
N PRO A 142 -15.79 -15.16 -4.85
CA PRO A 142 -16.01 -14.34 -6.02
C PRO A 142 -14.71 -13.63 -6.36
N THR A 143 -14.07 -14.03 -7.46
CA THR A 143 -12.87 -13.34 -7.92
C THR A 143 -13.20 -12.42 -9.10
N ARG A 144 -12.42 -11.36 -9.23
CA ARG A 144 -12.53 -10.30 -10.25
C ARG A 144 -12.63 -10.81 -11.71
N ALA A 145 -12.36 -12.08 -11.97
CA ALA A 145 -12.43 -12.69 -13.29
C ALA A 145 -13.87 -13.00 -13.78
N THR A 146 -14.86 -13.03 -12.88
CA THR A 146 -16.22 -13.48 -13.24
C THR A 146 -17.28 -12.39 -13.04
N ARG A 147 -17.33 -11.38 -13.93
CA ARG A 147 -18.57 -10.76 -14.50
C ARG A 147 -18.31 -9.39 -15.13
N LYS A 148 -18.82 -9.22 -16.36
CA LYS A 148 -18.88 -7.94 -17.08
C LYS A 148 -20.04 -7.08 -16.54
N ARG A 149 -19.92 -6.35 -15.43
CA ARG A 149 -20.67 -5.09 -15.21
C ARG A 149 -19.93 -4.16 -14.26
N ARG A 150 -19.96 -2.87 -14.63
CA ARG A 150 -19.35 -1.74 -13.93
C ARG A 150 -20.14 -1.41 -12.67
N HIS A 151 -19.97 -2.21 -11.61
CA HIS A 151 -20.25 -1.88 -10.20
C HIS A 151 -19.70 -3.05 -9.38
N TRP A 152 -18.38 -3.06 -9.22
CA TRP A 152 -17.65 -4.05 -8.43
C TRP A 152 -17.74 -3.64 -6.96
N VAL A 153 -18.82 -4.03 -6.28
CA VAL A 153 -18.86 -3.92 -4.83
C VAL A 153 -17.98 -5.03 -4.26
N ARG A 154 -16.77 -4.65 -3.87
CA ARG A 154 -16.14 -4.96 -2.58
C ARG A 154 -16.69 -6.21 -1.86
N ASP A 155 -16.34 -7.40 -2.34
CA ASP A 155 -16.22 -8.55 -1.43
C ASP A 155 -14.88 -8.42 -0.70
N GLU A 156 -14.80 -7.41 0.16
CA GLU A 156 -13.82 -7.29 1.22
C GLU A 156 -14.37 -8.02 2.46
N ILE A 157 -15.06 -9.15 2.30
CA ILE A 157 -15.63 -9.93 3.40
C ILE A 157 -15.12 -11.36 3.27
N CYS A 158 -14.32 -11.81 4.23
CA CYS A 158 -13.78 -13.17 4.20
C CYS A 158 -14.88 -14.22 4.35
N SER A 159 -14.63 -15.43 3.86
CA SER A 159 -15.54 -16.57 3.93
C SER A 159 -16.06 -16.86 5.34
N ALA A 160 -15.22 -16.66 6.37
CA ALA A 160 -15.61 -16.83 7.77
C ALA A 160 -16.60 -15.76 8.28
N CYS A 161 -16.63 -14.60 7.62
CA CYS A 161 -17.48 -13.48 7.99
C CYS A 161 -18.73 -13.36 7.12
N VAL A 162 -18.83 -14.07 5.99
CA VAL A 162 -20.06 -14.12 5.18
C VAL A 162 -21.18 -14.79 5.97
N ARG A 163 -22.35 -14.14 6.01
CA ARG A 163 -23.57 -14.66 6.66
C ARG A 163 -24.79 -14.23 5.87
N CYS A 164 -25.75 -15.14 5.73
CA CYS A 164 -27.05 -14.84 5.13
C CYS A 164 -27.76 -13.77 5.98
N LYS A 165 -28.24 -12.69 5.34
CA LYS A 165 -28.98 -11.62 6.01
C LYS A 165 -30.31 -12.10 6.59
N SER A 166 -30.97 -13.08 5.95
CA SER A 166 -32.29 -13.56 6.36
C SER A 166 -32.25 -14.61 7.47
N CYS A 167 -31.30 -15.55 7.43
CA CYS A 167 -31.26 -16.68 8.36
C CYS A 167 -29.96 -16.79 9.17
N GLY A 168 -28.95 -15.95 8.91
CA GLY A 168 -27.67 -15.97 9.64
C GLY A 168 -26.74 -17.13 9.27
N ALA A 169 -27.15 -18.04 8.38
CA ALA A 169 -26.33 -19.16 7.94
C ALA A 169 -25.00 -18.68 7.36
N THR A 170 -23.91 -19.39 7.63
CA THR A 170 -22.60 -19.18 7.00
C THR A 170 -22.46 -20.10 5.78
N PRO A 171 -21.76 -19.68 4.71
CA PRO A 171 -21.37 -20.60 3.65
C PRO A 171 -20.57 -21.74 4.30
N GLY A 172 -21.08 -22.97 4.21
CA GLY A 172 -20.39 -24.13 4.77
C GLY A 172 -19.08 -24.45 4.03
N LYS A 173 -18.48 -25.61 4.32
CA LYS A 173 -17.34 -26.12 3.52
C LYS A 173 -17.70 -26.38 2.06
N ASN A 174 -18.97 -26.61 1.75
CA ASN A 174 -19.47 -26.85 0.40
C ASN A 174 -20.10 -25.55 -0.13
N TRP A 175 -19.37 -24.89 -1.02
CA TRP A 175 -19.84 -23.70 -1.74
C TRP A 175 -20.60 -24.06 -3.03
N ASP A 176 -20.99 -25.32 -3.19
CA ASP A 176 -21.67 -25.84 -4.39
C ASP A 176 -23.11 -25.36 -4.54
N VAL A 177 -23.60 -24.54 -3.61
CA VAL A 177 -24.94 -23.94 -3.67
C VAL A 177 -24.78 -22.49 -4.09
N GLU A 178 -25.45 -22.08 -5.16
CA GLU A 178 -25.35 -20.71 -5.69
C GLU A 178 -25.99 -19.72 -4.72
N TRP A 179 -25.16 -19.05 -3.92
CA TRP A 179 -25.58 -17.88 -3.15
C TRP A 179 -25.98 -16.74 -4.10
N SER A 180 -26.79 -15.80 -3.61
CA SER A 180 -27.18 -14.63 -4.41
C SER A 180 -25.94 -13.93 -5.00
N GLY A 181 -26.11 -13.23 -6.14
CA GLY A 181 -24.98 -12.64 -6.86
C GLY A 181 -24.13 -11.62 -6.08
N ASP A 182 -24.61 -11.17 -4.92
CA ASP A 182 -23.99 -10.29 -3.94
C ASP A 182 -23.57 -11.02 -2.64
N TYR A 183 -23.61 -12.36 -2.63
CA TYR A 183 -23.22 -13.26 -1.54
C TYR A 183 -23.83 -12.91 -0.18
N SER A 184 -25.05 -12.33 -0.20
CA SER A 184 -25.72 -11.83 1.01
C SER A 184 -26.93 -12.65 1.44
N LEU A 185 -27.42 -13.54 0.57
CA LEU A 185 -28.52 -14.47 0.85
C LEU A 185 -28.12 -15.89 0.46
N CYS A 186 -28.46 -16.85 1.33
CA CYS A 186 -28.40 -18.26 0.98
C CYS A 186 -29.53 -18.61 -0.01
N PRO A 187 -29.40 -19.72 -0.76
CA PRO A 187 -30.48 -20.30 -1.56
C PRO A 187 -31.78 -20.52 -0.76
#